data_AF-Q12K28-F1
#
_entry.id   AF-Q12K28-F1
#
_cell.length_a   1.000
_cell.length_b   1.000
_cell.length_c   1.000
_cell.angle_alpha   90.00
_cell.angle_beta   90.00
_cell.angle_gamma   90.00
#
_symmetry.space_group_name_H-M   'P 1'
#
loop_
_entity.id
_entity.type
_entity.pdbx_description
1 polymer ?
#
loop_
_entity_poly.entity_id
_entity_poly.type
_entity_poly.pdbx_seq_one_letter_code
_entity_poly.pdbx_strand_id
1 'polypeptide(L)'
;MKLTKLFVSLLLSSTSYQLHAGGIIDPIEPILVTIPAGSFSMGSMAQANTQPVHNVTISQFSLGKYEVTVNEFRRFVEATNYPVPLECRHELNGWFQPASKGNWETNALNTSEFQPVVCINWNAADAYVKWLAKETGKPYRLPTEAEWEYAARAGTTGDYYFEDDAEQSRVCDYENVGDLSGENILQRDGNTSYYNWTGKIANCADHSGYASIVGMYKPNPFGVHDMVSNVLEMLADCVSEDYNNASNDGSAHVSGGCETRATRGSSWHWSHWPIAQRGSIPTDFSGGVDGFRVAMDGEASSLPKASQAFLAELNFAQTQEHKRRALEPTVPDPVTNLKIQQDQGTVILSWDKSLQDDVESYRVYRNSISGGMVKLLATNLTQTQFTDTHVEPIKYDYTVVAVRRHMQSRYSEAVSTQAAWVSIPGRVEAQWAADYTGSALGQTSDVDGGYNFSGAGGIADKALLTYQIDVTKAGRYTLEYRVASPRDTKGFELYSNDENLGVNLVSNTGGYHEWQTQQGASLYLKKGKHTVMLKSLDNNWKLNWLALKPG
;
A
#
# COMPACT_ATOMS: atom_id res chain seq x y z
N MET A 1 1.11 24.01 -54.56
CA MET A 1 0.73 25.30 -53.92
C MET A 1 -0.74 25.60 -54.26
N LYS A 2 -1.66 25.26 -53.34
CA LYS A 2 -3.05 25.74 -53.22
C LYS A 2 -3.63 25.01 -52.00
N LEU A 3 -3.58 25.66 -50.83
CA LEU A 3 -4.23 25.18 -49.61
C LEU A 3 -5.71 25.55 -49.67
N THR A 4 -6.57 24.54 -49.72
CA THR A 4 -8.00 24.65 -49.46
C THR A 4 -8.18 24.71 -47.94
N LYS A 5 -8.59 25.86 -47.40
CA LYS A 5 -8.94 26.00 -45.98
C LYS A 5 -10.31 25.36 -45.76
N LEU A 6 -10.34 24.21 -45.07
CA LEU A 6 -11.55 23.70 -44.43
C LEU A 6 -11.87 24.62 -43.24
N PHE A 7 -13.00 25.33 -43.30
CA PHE A 7 -13.57 25.98 -42.11
C PHE A 7 -14.23 24.89 -41.26
N VAL A 8 -13.57 24.49 -40.17
CA VAL A 8 -14.20 23.71 -39.10
C VAL A 8 -15.01 24.70 -38.26
N SER A 9 -16.33 24.59 -38.34
CA SER A 9 -17.25 25.30 -37.46
C SER A 9 -17.04 24.81 -36.03
N LEU A 10 -16.36 25.62 -35.22
CA LEU A 10 -16.22 25.43 -33.79
C LEU A 10 -17.62 25.66 -33.16
N LEU A 11 -18.37 24.59 -32.90
CA LEU A 11 -19.55 24.64 -32.06
C LEU A 11 -19.06 24.85 -30.61
N LEU A 12 -18.86 26.11 -30.25
CA LEU A 12 -18.79 26.54 -28.86
C LEU A 12 -20.18 26.28 -28.25
N SER A 13 -20.35 25.15 -27.59
CA SER A 13 -21.43 25.01 -26.61
C SER A 13 -21.10 25.93 -25.44
N SER A 14 -21.57 27.17 -25.51
CA SER A 14 -21.65 28.04 -24.36
C SER A 14 -22.61 27.39 -23.37
N THR A 15 -22.09 26.64 -22.41
CA THR A 15 -22.81 26.40 -21.16
C THR A 15 -22.91 27.74 -20.46
N SER A 16 -24.03 28.41 -20.70
CA SER A 16 -24.44 29.60 -19.96
C SER A 16 -24.59 29.17 -18.50
N TYR A 17 -23.57 29.43 -17.67
CA TYR A 17 -23.76 29.44 -16.22
C TYR A 17 -24.74 30.57 -15.93
N GLN A 18 -26.02 30.24 -15.75
CA GLN A 18 -26.94 31.15 -15.09
C GLN A 18 -26.46 31.27 -13.64
N LEU A 19 -25.71 32.33 -13.36
CA LEU A 19 -25.55 32.87 -12.01
C LEU A 19 -26.94 33.24 -11.48
N HIS A 20 -27.65 32.28 -10.88
CA HIS A 20 -28.76 32.57 -10.01
C HIS A 20 -28.19 33.11 -8.69
N ALA A 21 -27.93 34.41 -8.66
CA ALA A 21 -27.78 35.12 -7.41
C ALA A 21 -29.09 34.98 -6.60
N GLY A 22 -29.05 34.22 -5.51
CA GLY A 22 -30.13 34.17 -4.51
C GLY A 22 -31.08 32.96 -4.54
N GLY A 23 -30.77 31.88 -5.27
CA GLY A 23 -31.53 30.63 -5.14
C GLY A 23 -31.10 29.83 -3.91
N ILE A 24 -32.05 29.26 -3.17
CA ILE A 24 -31.77 28.23 -2.15
C ILE A 24 -31.12 27.05 -2.87
N ILE A 25 -29.90 26.68 -2.47
CA ILE A 25 -29.24 25.48 -2.97
C ILE A 25 -29.82 24.32 -2.17
N ASP A 26 -30.76 23.59 -2.77
CA ASP A 26 -31.35 22.41 -2.13
C ASP A 26 -30.25 21.37 -1.87
N PRO A 27 -30.14 20.82 -0.64
CA PRO A 27 -29.18 19.77 -0.36
C PRO A 27 -29.52 18.52 -1.18
N ILE A 28 -28.47 17.83 -1.66
CA ILE A 28 -28.60 16.44 -2.09
C ILE A 28 -28.49 15.61 -0.81
N GLU A 29 -29.62 15.11 -0.33
CA GLU A 29 -29.67 14.15 0.77
C GLU A 29 -29.10 12.81 0.29
N PRO A 30 -28.12 12.22 1.01
CA PRO A 30 -27.56 10.92 0.66
C PRO A 30 -28.61 9.82 0.60
N ILE A 31 -28.41 8.86 -0.29
CA ILE A 31 -29.26 7.67 -0.40
C ILE A 31 -29.00 6.81 0.84
N LEU A 32 -30.02 6.57 1.66
CA LEU A 32 -29.88 5.82 2.92
C LEU A 32 -30.43 4.39 2.81
N VAL A 33 -29.85 3.51 3.61
CA VAL A 33 -30.33 2.15 3.90
C VAL A 33 -30.71 2.09 5.37
N THR A 34 -31.91 1.64 5.69
CA THR A 34 -32.32 1.41 7.08
C THR A 34 -31.69 0.13 7.61
N ILE A 35 -30.86 0.29 8.63
CA ILE A 35 -30.12 -0.76 9.30
C ILE A 35 -30.96 -1.26 10.49
N PRO A 36 -31.31 -2.55 10.55
CA PRO A 36 -32.21 -3.06 11.58
C PRO A 36 -31.55 -3.05 12.96
N ALA A 37 -32.34 -2.81 14.00
CA ALA A 37 -31.86 -2.99 15.37
C ALA A 37 -31.38 -4.42 15.61
N GLY A 38 -30.32 -4.60 16.41
CA GLY A 38 -29.77 -5.91 16.70
C GLY A 38 -28.56 -5.86 17.62
N SER A 39 -27.95 -7.01 17.87
CA SER A 39 -26.72 -7.11 18.64
C SER A 39 -25.67 -7.90 17.88
N PHE A 40 -24.40 -7.55 18.06
CA PHE A 40 -23.28 -8.23 17.43
C PHE A 40 -22.04 -8.23 18.32
N SER A 41 -21.11 -9.13 18.04
CA SER A 41 -19.78 -9.13 18.65
C SER A 41 -18.86 -8.18 17.89
N MET A 42 -18.50 -7.07 18.51
CA MET A 42 -17.60 -6.05 17.96
C MET A 42 -16.14 -6.40 18.28
N GLY A 43 -15.23 -6.19 17.31
CA GLY A 43 -13.80 -6.42 17.44
C GLY A 43 -13.31 -7.78 16.94
N SER A 44 -12.04 -8.10 17.21
CA SER A 44 -11.41 -9.36 16.82
C SER A 44 -10.28 -9.78 17.76
N MET A 45 -9.82 -11.02 17.66
CA MET A 45 -8.64 -11.49 18.39
C MET A 45 -7.32 -11.22 17.62
N ALA A 46 -7.39 -10.75 16.37
CA ALA A 46 -6.23 -10.62 15.50
C ALA A 46 -5.28 -9.49 15.91
N GLN A 47 -5.83 -8.40 16.47
CA GLN A 47 -5.06 -7.21 16.86
C GLN A 47 -5.46 -6.70 18.24
N ALA A 48 -4.47 -6.26 19.02
CA ALA A 48 -4.68 -5.83 20.41
C ALA A 48 -5.65 -4.65 20.53
N ASN A 49 -5.60 -3.69 19.60
CA ASN A 49 -6.49 -2.52 19.59
C ASN A 49 -7.94 -2.84 19.19
N THR A 50 -8.21 -4.08 18.78
CA THR A 50 -9.56 -4.59 18.46
C THR A 50 -10.13 -5.48 19.57
N GLN A 51 -9.44 -5.57 20.71
CA GLN A 51 -9.85 -6.37 21.88
C GLN A 51 -10.31 -5.48 23.04
N PRO A 52 -11.06 -6.03 24.02
CA PRO A 52 -11.72 -7.33 23.96
C PRO A 52 -12.87 -7.36 22.94
N VAL A 53 -13.12 -8.54 22.37
CA VAL A 53 -14.37 -8.78 21.65
C VAL A 53 -15.52 -8.66 22.65
N HIS A 54 -16.48 -7.79 22.36
CA HIS A 54 -17.58 -7.47 23.28
C HIS A 54 -18.91 -7.37 22.53
N ASN A 55 -20.02 -7.59 23.23
CA ASN A 55 -21.35 -7.56 22.63
C ASN A 55 -21.93 -6.14 22.67
N VAL A 56 -22.25 -5.59 21.50
CA VAL A 56 -22.84 -4.27 21.35
C VAL A 56 -24.26 -4.40 20.82
N THR A 57 -25.19 -3.61 21.36
CA THR A 57 -26.58 -3.53 20.89
C THR A 57 -26.79 -2.22 20.14
N ILE A 58 -27.20 -2.32 18.89
CA ILE A 58 -27.43 -1.20 17.98
C ILE A 58 -28.94 -0.98 17.84
N SER A 59 -29.37 0.26 18.06
CA SER A 59 -30.74 0.68 17.75
C SER A 59 -30.92 0.82 16.24
N GLN A 60 -32.16 0.74 15.75
CA GLN A 60 -32.42 0.99 14.33
C GLN A 60 -32.00 2.41 13.96
N PHE A 61 -31.26 2.53 12.87
CA PHE A 61 -30.83 3.80 12.29
C PHE A 61 -30.77 3.63 10.78
N SER A 62 -30.37 4.67 10.06
CA SER A 62 -30.11 4.59 8.63
C SER A 62 -28.69 5.04 8.33
N LEU A 63 -28.03 4.34 7.41
CA LEU A 63 -26.67 4.62 6.99
C LEU A 63 -26.65 4.97 5.50
N GLY A 64 -25.75 5.87 5.10
CA GLY A 64 -25.45 6.15 3.71
C GLY A 64 -25.16 4.85 2.96
N LYS A 65 -25.96 4.58 1.93
CA LYS A 65 -25.76 3.44 1.02
C LYS A 65 -24.36 3.46 0.40
N TYR A 66 -23.86 4.67 0.20
CA TYR A 66 -22.59 5.02 -0.41
C TYR A 66 -21.83 6.00 0.50
N GLU A 67 -20.53 6.12 0.29
CA GLU A 67 -19.72 7.24 0.75
C GLU A 67 -20.26 8.56 0.17
N VAL A 68 -20.07 9.68 0.88
CA VAL A 68 -20.48 11.00 0.38
C VAL A 68 -19.67 11.35 -0.86
N THR A 69 -20.36 11.68 -1.95
CA THR A 69 -19.74 12.01 -3.22
C THR A 69 -19.25 13.45 -3.29
N VAL A 70 -18.37 13.74 -4.24
CA VAL A 70 -17.96 15.12 -4.56
C VAL A 70 -19.17 16.00 -4.90
N ASN A 71 -20.16 15.49 -5.63
CA ASN A 71 -21.36 16.25 -6.00
C ASN A 71 -22.22 16.62 -4.78
N GLU A 72 -22.43 15.68 -3.85
CA GLU A 72 -23.14 15.94 -2.59
C GLU A 72 -22.38 16.96 -1.74
N PHE A 73 -21.06 16.79 -1.58
CA PHE A 73 -20.23 17.71 -0.80
C PHE A 73 -20.14 19.11 -1.42
N ARG A 74 -20.18 19.20 -2.76
CA ARG A 74 -20.22 20.48 -3.47
C ARG A 74 -21.39 21.35 -3.03
N ARG A 75 -22.58 20.77 -2.82
CA ARG A 75 -23.76 21.51 -2.35
C ARG A 75 -23.52 22.19 -1.01
N PHE A 76 -22.83 21.51 -0.09
CA PHE A 76 -22.44 22.06 1.20
C PHE A 76 -21.47 23.23 1.03
N VAL A 77 -20.40 23.06 0.24
CA VAL A 77 -19.40 24.11 0.04
C VAL A 77 -20.01 25.35 -0.63
N GLU A 78 -20.83 25.16 -1.66
CA GLU A 78 -21.51 26.26 -2.36
C GLU A 78 -22.52 27.00 -1.45
N ALA A 79 -23.27 26.27 -0.62
CA ALA A 79 -24.26 26.87 0.27
C ALA A 79 -23.65 27.64 1.45
N THR A 80 -22.45 27.25 1.89
CA THR A 80 -21.86 27.75 3.14
C THR A 80 -20.59 28.57 2.95
N ASN A 81 -19.96 28.50 1.77
CA ASN A 81 -18.58 28.96 1.54
C ASN A 81 -17.58 28.36 2.55
N TYR A 82 -17.76 27.08 2.92
CA TYR A 82 -16.91 26.42 3.91
C TYR A 82 -15.44 26.41 3.47
N PRO A 83 -14.49 26.82 4.34
CA PRO A 83 -13.07 26.81 4.00
C PRO A 83 -12.56 25.36 3.98
N VAL A 84 -12.11 24.94 2.80
CA VAL A 84 -11.53 23.61 2.58
C VAL A 84 -10.01 23.68 2.37
N PRO A 85 -9.26 22.60 2.66
CA PRO A 85 -7.85 22.52 2.32
C PRO A 85 -7.60 22.75 0.81
N LEU A 86 -6.49 23.42 0.49
CA LEU A 86 -6.04 23.67 -0.89
C LEU A 86 -4.94 22.70 -1.36
N GLU A 87 -4.52 21.82 -0.47
CA GLU A 87 -3.55 20.77 -0.74
C GLU A 87 -4.19 19.44 -0.39
N CYS A 88 -4.00 18.46 -1.26
CA CYS A 88 -4.36 17.10 -1.00
C CYS A 88 -3.11 16.32 -0.64
N ARG A 89 -3.04 15.83 0.60
CA ARG A 89 -1.96 14.91 1.00
C ARG A 89 -2.32 13.55 0.48
N HIS A 90 -1.36 12.85 -0.06
CA HIS A 90 -1.56 11.45 -0.41
C HIS A 90 -0.57 10.56 0.36
N GLU A 91 0.13 11.17 1.32
CA GLU A 91 1.04 10.50 2.21
C GLU A 91 0.27 9.81 3.31
N LEU A 92 0.02 8.52 3.13
CA LEU A 92 -0.32 7.62 4.23
C LEU A 92 0.86 6.67 4.40
N ASN A 93 1.73 6.94 5.39
CA ASN A 93 2.87 6.12 5.83
C ASN A 93 3.84 5.51 4.77
N GLY A 94 3.84 6.01 3.52
CA GLY A 94 4.87 5.76 2.49
C GLY A 94 4.35 5.46 1.07
N TRP A 95 4.90 6.20 0.09
CA TRP A 95 4.76 6.21 -1.39
C TRP A 95 3.41 6.54 -2.04
N PHE A 96 3.05 7.81 -1.85
CA PHE A 96 2.49 8.70 -2.88
C PHE A 96 3.24 10.05 -2.85
N GLN A 97 2.97 10.99 -3.77
CA GLN A 97 3.44 12.38 -3.61
C GLN A 97 3.02 12.93 -2.23
N PRO A 98 3.96 13.48 -1.41
CA PRO A 98 3.65 13.95 -0.05
C PRO A 98 2.44 14.90 0.00
N ALA A 99 2.37 15.78 -1.00
CA ALA A 99 1.20 16.55 -1.34
C ALA A 99 1.16 16.80 -2.84
N SER A 100 -0.04 16.83 -3.41
CA SER A 100 -0.27 17.37 -4.75
C SER A 100 -1.10 18.65 -4.64
N LYS A 101 -0.91 19.56 -5.60
CA LYS A 101 -1.80 20.72 -5.72
C LYS A 101 -3.18 20.22 -6.12
N GLY A 102 -4.20 20.60 -5.35
CA GLY A 102 -5.56 20.16 -5.57
C GLY A 102 -6.34 20.17 -4.26
N ASN A 103 -7.65 20.07 -4.37
CA ASN A 103 -8.57 20.01 -3.24
C ASN A 103 -9.61 18.90 -3.48
N TRP A 104 -10.63 18.84 -2.62
CA TRP A 104 -11.73 17.87 -2.72
C TRP A 104 -12.41 17.81 -4.11
N GLU A 105 -12.38 18.90 -4.89
CA GLU A 105 -12.98 18.97 -6.22
C GLU A 105 -11.98 18.76 -7.36
N THR A 106 -10.73 19.19 -7.17
CA THR A 106 -9.74 19.33 -8.25
C THR A 106 -8.53 18.41 -8.12
N ASN A 107 -8.53 17.48 -7.16
CA ASN A 107 -7.44 16.53 -7.01
C ASN A 107 -7.35 15.62 -8.25
N ALA A 108 -6.11 15.33 -8.67
CA ALA A 108 -5.85 14.64 -9.92
C ALA A 108 -6.28 13.15 -9.94
N LEU A 109 -6.70 12.60 -8.80
CA LEU A 109 -7.07 11.19 -8.64
C LEU A 109 -8.59 10.97 -8.69
N ASN A 110 -9.36 12.06 -8.58
CA ASN A 110 -10.78 12.06 -8.87
C ASN A 110 -11.02 12.50 -10.32
N THR A 111 -11.77 11.69 -11.05
CA THR A 111 -12.14 11.89 -12.45
C THR A 111 -13.65 12.01 -12.66
N SER A 112 -14.44 11.84 -11.58
CA SER A 112 -15.90 11.87 -11.58
C SER A 112 -16.42 12.55 -10.32
N GLU A 113 -17.51 13.30 -10.43
CA GLU A 113 -18.20 13.89 -9.28
C GLU A 113 -18.99 12.87 -8.45
N PHE A 114 -19.13 11.63 -8.94
CA PHE A 114 -19.79 10.51 -8.28
C PHE A 114 -18.81 9.59 -7.52
N GLN A 115 -17.53 9.92 -7.52
CA GLN A 115 -16.55 9.31 -6.61
C GLN A 115 -16.69 9.89 -5.20
N PRO A 116 -16.24 9.17 -4.16
CA PRO A 116 -16.22 9.70 -2.80
C PRO A 116 -15.43 11.01 -2.72
N VAL A 117 -15.91 11.92 -1.89
CA VAL A 117 -15.17 13.13 -1.55
C VAL A 117 -13.98 12.76 -0.66
N VAL A 118 -12.80 13.22 -1.06
CA VAL A 118 -11.53 13.07 -0.34
C VAL A 118 -10.83 14.43 -0.26
N CYS A 119 -9.61 14.49 0.27
CA CYS A 119 -8.88 15.75 0.47
C CYS A 119 -9.68 16.74 1.35
N ILE A 120 -10.37 16.19 2.34
CA ILE A 120 -11.07 16.90 3.39
C ILE A 120 -10.59 16.36 4.74
N ASN A 121 -10.79 17.14 5.80
CA ASN A 121 -10.52 16.68 7.16
C ASN A 121 -11.81 16.32 7.90
N TRP A 122 -11.67 15.72 9.08
CA TRP A 122 -12.80 15.32 9.90
C TRP A 122 -13.73 16.49 10.24
N ASN A 123 -13.16 17.68 10.52
CA ASN A 123 -13.94 18.87 10.82
C ASN A 123 -14.87 19.26 9.67
N ALA A 124 -14.46 19.07 8.42
CA ALA A 124 -15.29 19.31 7.25
C ALA A 124 -16.44 18.28 7.12
N ALA A 125 -16.17 17.01 7.41
CA ALA A 125 -17.19 15.96 7.43
C ALA A 125 -18.25 16.20 8.52
N ASP A 126 -17.82 16.57 9.73
CA ASP A 126 -18.70 16.95 10.84
C ASP A 126 -19.52 18.22 10.52
N ALA A 127 -18.90 19.22 9.88
CA ALA A 127 -19.61 20.42 9.44
C ALA A 127 -20.65 20.11 8.36
N TYR A 128 -20.35 19.21 7.41
CA TYR A 128 -21.27 18.76 6.38
C TYR A 128 -22.53 18.12 6.99
N VAL A 129 -22.38 17.15 7.91
CA VAL A 129 -23.54 16.46 8.50
C VAL A 129 -24.39 17.40 9.36
N LYS A 130 -23.77 18.37 10.06
CA LYS A 130 -24.47 19.41 10.82
C LYS A 130 -25.25 20.37 9.91
N TRP A 131 -24.65 20.77 8.79
CA TRP A 131 -25.34 21.56 7.78
C TRP A 131 -26.52 20.79 7.19
N LEU A 132 -26.30 19.54 6.79
CA LEU A 132 -27.36 18.69 6.22
C LEU A 132 -28.52 18.50 7.21
N ALA A 133 -28.23 18.26 8.49
CA ALA A 133 -29.23 18.15 9.53
C ALA A 133 -30.05 19.45 9.69
N LYS A 134 -29.38 20.60 9.64
CA LYS A 134 -30.03 21.91 9.74
C LYS A 134 -30.94 22.20 8.54
N GLU A 135 -30.47 21.96 7.31
CA GLU A 135 -31.22 22.28 6.09
C GLU A 135 -32.41 21.35 5.88
N THR A 136 -32.31 20.09 6.32
CA THR A 136 -33.37 19.08 6.13
C THR A 136 -34.30 18.93 7.33
N GLY A 137 -33.87 19.38 8.52
CA GLY A 137 -34.55 19.11 9.79
C GLY A 137 -34.47 17.65 10.24
N LYS A 138 -33.65 16.81 9.59
CA LYS A 138 -33.47 15.40 9.89
C LYS A 138 -32.22 15.17 10.75
N PRO A 139 -32.17 14.14 11.60
CA PRO A 139 -31.08 13.92 12.55
C PRO A 139 -29.84 13.28 11.89
N TYR A 140 -29.25 13.97 10.91
CA TYR A 140 -28.01 13.55 10.25
C TYR A 140 -26.78 13.74 11.15
N ARG A 141 -25.84 12.80 11.08
CA ARG A 141 -24.59 12.78 11.84
C ARG A 141 -23.56 11.87 11.16
N LEU A 142 -22.35 11.83 11.70
CA LEU A 142 -21.41 10.76 11.38
C LEU A 142 -21.84 9.46 12.08
N PRO A 143 -21.62 8.28 11.47
CA PRO A 143 -21.82 7.00 12.14
C PRO A 143 -20.87 6.85 13.32
N THR A 144 -21.30 6.11 14.34
CA THR A 144 -20.41 5.66 15.39
C THR A 144 -19.55 4.50 14.91
N GLU A 145 -18.44 4.22 15.60
CA GLU A 145 -17.58 3.07 15.32
C GLU A 145 -18.33 1.75 15.40
N ALA A 146 -19.21 1.63 16.40
CA ALA A 146 -20.03 0.44 16.57
C ALA A 146 -21.10 0.28 15.48
N GLU A 147 -21.75 1.37 15.08
CA GLU A 147 -22.73 1.36 13.99
C GLU A 147 -22.10 1.01 12.65
N TRP A 148 -20.91 1.56 12.38
CA TRP A 148 -20.18 1.26 11.17
C TRP A 148 -19.81 -0.22 11.10
N GLU A 149 -19.23 -0.79 12.17
CA GLU A 149 -18.82 -2.20 12.17
C GLU A 149 -20.05 -3.14 12.09
N TYR A 150 -21.15 -2.79 12.78
CA TYR A 150 -22.39 -3.54 12.69
C TYR A 150 -22.96 -3.56 11.27
N ALA A 151 -23.01 -2.39 10.62
CA ALA A 151 -23.49 -2.25 9.26
C ALA A 151 -22.56 -2.94 8.26
N ALA A 152 -21.24 -2.85 8.44
CA ALA A 152 -20.24 -3.51 7.60
C ALA A 152 -20.38 -5.03 7.66
N ARG A 153 -20.52 -5.60 8.87
CA ARG A 153 -20.70 -7.04 9.08
C ARG A 153 -22.03 -7.53 8.52
N ALA A 154 -23.11 -6.77 8.63
CA ALA A 154 -24.43 -7.11 8.12
C ALA A 154 -24.88 -8.55 8.47
N GLY A 155 -24.62 -8.97 9.72
CA GLY A 155 -24.96 -10.30 10.24
C GLY A 155 -23.89 -11.39 10.02
N THR A 156 -22.80 -11.09 9.31
CA THR A 156 -21.66 -12.00 9.15
C THR A 156 -20.67 -11.92 10.31
N THR A 157 -19.84 -12.96 10.47
CA THR A 157 -18.86 -13.08 11.56
C THR A 157 -17.41 -13.19 11.10
N GLY A 158 -17.17 -13.29 9.78
CA GLY A 158 -15.83 -13.40 9.20
C GLY A 158 -15.06 -12.09 9.22
N ASP A 159 -13.86 -12.13 8.65
CA ASP A 159 -13.03 -10.92 8.46
C ASP A 159 -13.65 -9.97 7.43
N TYR A 160 -14.47 -10.50 6.52
CA TYR A 160 -15.18 -9.77 5.47
C TYR A 160 -16.65 -10.21 5.38
N TYR A 161 -17.52 -9.36 4.82
CA TYR A 161 -18.95 -9.64 4.69
C TYR A 161 -19.29 -10.56 3.51
N PHE A 162 -18.31 -10.85 2.66
CA PHE A 162 -18.40 -11.75 1.51
C PHE A 162 -17.70 -13.09 1.76
N GLU A 163 -17.59 -13.48 3.03
CA GLU A 163 -16.84 -14.65 3.53
C GLU A 163 -15.32 -14.50 3.40
N ASP A 164 -14.59 -15.44 4.01
CA ASP A 164 -13.13 -15.45 3.96
C ASP A 164 -12.64 -15.79 2.53
N ASP A 165 -11.67 -15.01 2.05
CA ASP A 165 -11.10 -15.12 0.70
C ASP A 165 -9.57 -15.23 0.82
N ALA A 166 -9.09 -16.39 1.26
CA ALA A 166 -7.66 -16.61 1.52
C ALA A 166 -6.77 -16.34 0.29
N GLU A 167 -7.31 -16.61 -0.90
CA GLU A 167 -6.64 -16.36 -2.18
C GLU A 167 -6.82 -14.91 -2.68
N GLN A 168 -7.62 -14.08 -2.00
CA GLN A 168 -7.94 -12.69 -2.37
C GLN A 168 -8.45 -12.54 -3.80
N SER A 169 -9.19 -13.53 -4.30
CA SER A 169 -9.64 -13.60 -5.69
C SER A 169 -11.06 -13.05 -5.92
N ARG A 170 -11.85 -12.97 -4.85
CA ARG A 170 -13.25 -12.54 -4.85
C ARG A 170 -13.44 -11.10 -4.41
N VAL A 171 -12.51 -10.52 -3.65
CA VAL A 171 -12.64 -9.16 -3.12
C VAL A 171 -13.00 -8.11 -4.20
N CYS A 172 -12.45 -8.22 -5.42
CA CYS A 172 -12.73 -7.28 -6.50
C CYS A 172 -14.19 -7.32 -7.04
N ASP A 173 -14.99 -8.31 -6.65
CA ASP A 173 -16.44 -8.31 -6.91
C ASP A 173 -17.21 -7.38 -5.96
N TYR A 174 -16.62 -7.07 -4.80
CA TYR A 174 -17.25 -6.44 -3.66
C TYR A 174 -16.63 -5.08 -3.30
N GLU A 175 -15.36 -4.86 -3.65
CA GLU A 175 -14.59 -3.71 -3.16
C GLU A 175 -13.54 -3.24 -4.19
N ASN A 176 -13.18 -1.97 -4.11
CA ASN A 176 -12.07 -1.34 -4.83
C ASN A 176 -10.80 -1.37 -3.96
N VAL A 177 -9.78 -2.14 -4.33
CA VAL A 177 -8.63 -2.47 -3.45
C VAL A 177 -7.31 -2.43 -4.21
N GLY A 178 -6.19 -2.47 -3.48
CA GLY A 178 -4.88 -2.66 -4.10
C GLY A 178 -4.77 -4.00 -4.83
N ASP A 179 -4.89 -3.97 -6.15
CA ASP A 179 -4.96 -5.14 -7.03
C ASP A 179 -4.16 -4.97 -8.35
N LEU A 180 -4.45 -5.80 -9.36
CA LEU A 180 -3.79 -5.72 -10.66
C LEU A 180 -4.14 -4.47 -11.48
N SER A 181 -5.37 -3.97 -11.42
CA SER A 181 -5.79 -2.73 -12.07
C SER A 181 -5.01 -1.54 -11.50
N GLY A 182 -4.95 -1.45 -10.16
CA GLY A 182 -4.17 -0.43 -9.47
C GLY A 182 -2.65 -0.55 -9.71
N GLU A 183 -2.10 -1.78 -9.65
CA GLU A 183 -0.68 -2.05 -9.93
C GLU A 183 -0.24 -1.55 -11.32
N ASN A 184 -1.08 -1.82 -12.34
CA ASN A 184 -0.81 -1.39 -13.70
C ASN A 184 -0.82 0.14 -13.86
N ILE A 185 -1.75 0.81 -13.17
CA ILE A 185 -1.89 2.26 -13.23
C ILE A 185 -0.75 2.95 -12.47
N LEU A 186 -0.36 2.44 -11.29
CA LEU A 186 0.77 2.95 -10.54
C LEU A 186 2.10 2.84 -11.30
N GLN A 187 2.32 1.75 -12.03
CA GLN A 187 3.52 1.63 -12.86
C GLN A 187 3.50 2.63 -14.02
N ARG A 188 2.35 2.85 -14.66
CA ARG A 188 2.20 3.80 -15.76
C ARG A 188 2.39 5.25 -15.31
N ASP A 189 1.74 5.64 -14.22
CA ASP A 189 1.64 7.04 -13.81
C ASP A 189 2.75 7.46 -12.84
N GLY A 190 3.21 6.54 -11.99
CA GLY A 190 4.14 6.83 -10.91
C GLY A 190 5.48 6.08 -10.97
N ASN A 191 5.67 5.16 -11.93
CA ASN A 191 6.82 4.24 -11.96
C ASN A 191 7.05 3.55 -10.60
N THR A 192 5.95 3.18 -9.95
CA THR A 192 5.90 2.53 -8.64
C THR A 192 5.03 1.28 -8.71
N SER A 193 5.04 0.46 -7.67
CA SER A 193 4.40 -0.87 -7.64
C SER A 193 3.92 -1.17 -6.24
N TYR A 194 2.66 -1.57 -6.06
CA TYR A 194 2.17 -2.08 -4.79
C TYR A 194 2.99 -3.28 -4.32
N TYR A 195 3.34 -4.19 -5.23
CA TYR A 195 4.14 -5.37 -4.91
C TYR A 195 5.47 -5.00 -4.23
N ASN A 196 6.11 -3.89 -4.64
CA ASN A 196 7.33 -3.40 -4.01
C ASN A 196 7.14 -2.96 -2.54
N TRP A 197 5.93 -2.55 -2.15
CA TRP A 197 5.64 -1.98 -0.83
C TRP A 197 5.02 -2.99 0.12
N THR A 198 4.00 -3.70 -0.34
CA THR A 198 3.20 -4.60 0.48
C THR A 198 3.63 -6.07 0.34
N GLY A 199 4.39 -6.39 -0.72
CA GLY A 199 4.69 -7.77 -1.12
C GLY A 199 3.47 -8.57 -1.59
N LYS A 200 2.26 -7.99 -1.51
CA LYS A 200 0.98 -8.67 -1.77
C LYS A 200 -0.08 -7.67 -2.23
N ILE A 201 -0.77 -8.02 -3.30
CA ILE A 201 -1.97 -7.35 -3.80
C ILE A 201 -3.06 -8.40 -3.99
N ALA A 202 -4.33 -7.97 -3.99
CA ALA A 202 -5.45 -8.87 -4.22
C ALA A 202 -5.27 -9.67 -5.52
N ASN A 203 -5.69 -10.93 -5.52
CA ASN A 203 -5.59 -11.84 -6.66
C ASN A 203 -6.70 -11.67 -7.70
N CYS A 204 -6.97 -10.42 -8.06
CA CYS A 204 -8.04 -10.07 -8.99
C CYS A 204 -7.76 -8.71 -9.66
N ALA A 205 -8.72 -8.23 -10.44
CA ALA A 205 -8.71 -6.92 -11.07
C ALA A 205 -10.12 -6.31 -10.95
N ASP A 206 -10.23 -5.17 -10.28
CA ASP A 206 -11.46 -4.45 -9.95
C ASP A 206 -11.81 -3.38 -11.00
N HIS A 207 -10.92 -3.21 -11.99
CA HIS A 207 -11.00 -2.26 -13.10
C HIS A 207 -10.93 -0.78 -12.69
N SER A 208 -10.37 -0.50 -11.51
CA SER A 208 -10.12 0.84 -11.00
C SER A 208 -8.63 1.03 -10.68
N GLY A 209 -8.10 2.21 -11.01
CA GLY A 209 -6.73 2.58 -10.62
C GLY A 209 -6.64 3.45 -9.38
N TYR A 210 -7.76 4.08 -9.04
CA TYR A 210 -7.94 5.08 -8.01
C TYR A 210 -9.30 4.82 -7.33
N ALA A 211 -9.84 5.79 -6.60
CA ALA A 211 -11.21 5.68 -6.09
C ALA A 211 -12.19 5.36 -7.24
N SER A 212 -13.21 4.58 -6.97
CA SER A 212 -14.24 4.22 -7.93
C SER A 212 -15.46 5.12 -7.72
N ILE A 213 -16.28 5.29 -8.76
CA ILE A 213 -17.66 5.75 -8.58
C ILE A 213 -18.29 4.89 -7.49
N VAL A 214 -19.00 5.51 -6.55
CA VAL A 214 -19.61 4.79 -5.43
C VAL A 214 -20.61 3.73 -5.93
N GLY A 215 -20.69 2.59 -5.27
CA GLY A 215 -21.67 1.55 -5.58
C GLY A 215 -21.43 0.76 -6.86
N MET A 216 -20.20 0.74 -7.37
CA MET A 216 -19.83 -0.04 -8.56
C MET A 216 -19.66 -1.54 -8.29
N TYR A 217 -19.54 -1.93 -7.02
CA TYR A 217 -19.34 -3.31 -6.57
C TYR A 217 -20.59 -3.87 -5.86
N LYS A 218 -20.62 -5.17 -5.58
CA LYS A 218 -21.76 -5.81 -4.90
C LYS A 218 -21.91 -5.26 -3.48
N PRO A 219 -23.14 -4.95 -3.03
CA PRO A 219 -23.37 -4.53 -1.65
C PRO A 219 -23.22 -5.70 -0.67
N ASN A 220 -23.06 -5.35 0.60
CA ASN A 220 -23.19 -6.31 1.69
C ASN A 220 -24.67 -6.74 1.90
N PRO A 221 -24.95 -7.73 2.78
CA PRO A 221 -26.31 -8.22 3.03
C PRO A 221 -27.34 -7.17 3.49
N PHE A 222 -26.92 -6.03 4.05
CA PHE A 222 -27.83 -4.93 4.38
C PHE A 222 -28.10 -4.01 3.18
N GLY A 223 -27.35 -4.12 2.10
CA GLY A 223 -27.50 -3.27 0.90
C GLY A 223 -26.58 -2.06 0.87
N VAL A 224 -25.60 -2.00 1.78
CA VAL A 224 -24.58 -0.94 1.86
C VAL A 224 -23.37 -1.34 1.03
N HIS A 225 -22.79 -0.40 0.29
CA HIS A 225 -21.64 -0.62 -0.58
C HIS A 225 -20.35 -0.04 0.00
N ASP A 226 -19.23 -0.51 -0.54
CA ASP A 226 -17.89 0.05 -0.33
C ASP A 226 -17.53 0.12 1.17
N MET A 227 -17.88 -0.94 1.92
CA MET A 227 -17.76 -0.95 3.38
C MET A 227 -16.39 -1.45 3.85
N VAL A 228 -15.58 -2.05 2.97
CA VAL A 228 -14.23 -2.52 3.34
C VAL A 228 -13.17 -1.62 2.73
N SER A 229 -13.43 -1.03 1.57
CA SER A 229 -12.47 -0.21 0.83
C SER A 229 -13.18 0.82 -0.07
N ASN A 230 -12.50 1.27 -1.12
CA ASN A 230 -12.68 2.53 -1.84
C ASN A 230 -12.00 3.70 -1.13
N VAL A 231 -12.57 4.27 -0.06
CA VAL A 231 -11.86 5.23 0.80
C VAL A 231 -12.01 4.91 2.28
N LEU A 232 -11.02 5.34 3.07
CA LEU A 232 -11.07 5.23 4.52
C LEU A 232 -12.20 6.11 5.05
N GLU A 233 -12.96 5.66 6.03
CA GLU A 233 -14.11 6.41 6.52
C GLU A 233 -13.90 7.00 7.91
N MET A 234 -14.13 8.31 8.00
CA MET A 234 -14.10 9.10 9.23
C MET A 234 -15.38 8.92 10.07
N LEU A 235 -15.22 8.65 11.36
CA LEU A 235 -16.34 8.32 12.27
C LEU A 235 -16.50 9.32 13.42
N ALA A 236 -17.63 9.26 14.12
CA ALA A 236 -17.92 10.15 15.24
C ALA A 236 -16.97 9.97 16.44
N ASP A 237 -16.48 8.75 16.65
CA ASP A 237 -15.73 8.34 17.82
C ASP A 237 -14.34 8.98 17.91
N CYS A 238 -13.92 9.28 19.14
CA CYS A 238 -12.54 9.53 19.48
C CYS A 238 -11.76 8.23 19.47
N VAL A 239 -10.50 8.28 19.04
CA VAL A 239 -9.64 7.09 19.06
C VAL A 239 -9.46 6.57 20.49
N SER A 240 -9.53 5.26 20.66
CA SER A 240 -9.19 4.55 21.91
C SER A 240 -8.12 3.51 21.62
N GLU A 241 -7.25 3.23 22.59
CA GLU A 241 -6.21 2.20 22.44
C GLU A 241 -6.82 0.82 22.20
N ASP A 242 -7.95 0.53 22.84
CA ASP A 242 -8.65 -0.75 22.80
C ASP A 242 -10.14 -0.56 23.17
N TYR A 243 -10.86 -1.66 23.41
CA TYR A 243 -12.28 -1.67 23.79
C TYR A 243 -12.55 -1.93 25.27
N ASN A 244 -11.55 -1.88 26.17
CA ASN A 244 -11.76 -2.22 27.58
C ASN A 244 -12.83 -1.35 28.26
N ASN A 245 -13.03 -0.12 27.77
CA ASN A 245 -14.02 0.83 28.28
C ASN A 245 -15.02 1.30 27.20
N ALA A 246 -15.21 0.50 26.14
CA ALA A 246 -16.15 0.83 25.08
C ALA A 246 -17.62 0.70 25.56
N SER A 247 -18.51 1.52 24.99
CA SER A 247 -19.94 1.39 25.25
C SER A 247 -20.54 0.19 24.52
N ASN A 248 -21.54 -0.45 25.13
CA ASN A 248 -22.25 -1.59 24.57
C ASN A 248 -23.62 -1.22 23.95
N ASP A 249 -23.92 0.07 23.80
CA ASP A 249 -25.22 0.58 23.32
C ASP A 249 -25.15 1.26 21.94
N GLY A 250 -24.00 1.18 21.26
CA GLY A 250 -23.79 1.76 19.95
C GLY A 250 -23.48 3.25 19.95
N SER A 251 -23.47 3.92 21.12
CA SER A 251 -23.10 5.33 21.21
C SER A 251 -21.61 5.57 20.92
N ALA A 252 -21.31 6.73 20.33
CA ALA A 252 -19.94 7.11 20.03
C ALA A 252 -19.15 7.37 21.32
N HIS A 253 -17.92 6.88 21.37
CA HIS A 253 -16.95 7.28 22.37
C HIS A 253 -16.52 8.74 22.13
N VAL A 254 -16.96 9.66 22.99
CA VAL A 254 -16.60 11.08 22.90
C VAL A 254 -15.83 11.53 24.15
N SER A 255 -14.77 12.30 23.95
CA SER A 255 -13.96 12.88 25.02
C SER A 255 -13.69 14.37 24.78
N GLY A 256 -13.49 15.14 25.86
CA GLY A 256 -13.09 16.53 25.75
C GLY A 256 -11.66 16.65 25.22
N GLY A 257 -11.44 17.49 24.20
CA GLY A 257 -10.10 17.67 23.61
C GLY A 257 -9.69 16.56 22.62
N CYS A 258 -10.66 15.92 21.98
CA CYS A 258 -10.45 14.87 21.00
C CYS A 258 -9.79 15.38 19.71
N GLU A 259 -8.46 15.25 19.62
CA GLU A 259 -7.66 15.69 18.47
C GLU A 259 -7.58 14.63 17.37
N THR A 260 -7.86 13.37 17.68
CA THR A 260 -7.78 12.22 16.77
C THR A 260 -9.05 11.39 16.83
N ARG A 261 -9.57 11.01 15.66
CA ARG A 261 -10.85 10.31 15.48
C ARG A 261 -10.62 8.89 14.99
N ALA A 262 -11.54 7.99 15.36
CA ALA A 262 -11.55 6.65 14.82
C ALA A 262 -11.89 6.67 13.33
N THR A 263 -11.27 5.76 12.58
CA THR A 263 -11.59 5.53 11.18
C THR A 263 -11.75 4.04 10.92
N ARG A 264 -12.49 3.70 9.86
CA ARG A 264 -12.76 2.32 9.46
C ARG A 264 -12.68 2.12 7.96
N GLY A 265 -12.62 0.86 7.56
CA GLY A 265 -12.33 0.47 6.19
C GLY A 265 -10.84 0.61 5.85
N SER A 266 -10.55 0.51 4.57
CA SER A 266 -9.25 0.73 3.96
C SER A 266 -9.44 1.70 2.79
N SER A 267 -8.55 1.70 1.81
CA SER A 267 -8.78 2.43 0.57
C SER A 267 -8.25 1.66 -0.64
N TRP A 268 -8.59 2.13 -1.84
CA TRP A 268 -8.09 1.62 -3.12
C TRP A 268 -6.55 1.54 -3.18
N HIS A 269 -5.85 2.30 -2.33
CA HIS A 269 -4.39 2.36 -2.30
C HIS A 269 -3.73 1.24 -1.49
N TRP A 270 -4.47 0.54 -0.62
CA TRP A 270 -3.91 -0.47 0.27
C TRP A 270 -4.47 -1.85 -0.03
N SER A 271 -3.82 -2.87 0.52
CA SER A 271 -4.51 -4.16 0.67
C SER A 271 -5.71 -3.95 1.59
N HIS A 272 -6.85 -4.55 1.22
CA HIS A 272 -8.05 -4.58 2.07
C HIS A 272 -7.73 -5.10 3.48
N TRP A 273 -8.33 -4.47 4.48
CA TRP A 273 -8.19 -4.89 5.87
C TRP A 273 -9.48 -5.58 6.34
N PRO A 274 -9.40 -6.51 7.31
CA PRO A 274 -10.59 -7.07 7.95
C PRO A 274 -11.51 -5.98 8.48
N ILE A 275 -12.82 -6.21 8.49
CA ILE A 275 -13.85 -5.26 8.98
C ILE A 275 -13.54 -4.78 10.42
N ALA A 276 -12.98 -5.64 11.25
CA ALA A 276 -12.62 -5.31 12.64
C ALA A 276 -11.38 -4.39 12.76
N GLN A 277 -10.60 -4.21 11.69
CA GLN A 277 -9.46 -3.30 11.67
C GLN A 277 -9.91 -1.88 12.02
N ARG A 278 -9.14 -1.24 12.91
CA ARG A 278 -9.36 0.14 13.33
C ARG A 278 -8.23 1.00 12.82
N GLY A 279 -8.59 2.19 12.33
CA GLY A 279 -7.65 3.26 12.02
C GLY A 279 -7.88 4.48 12.90
N SER A 280 -7.05 5.49 12.69
CA SER A 280 -7.18 6.77 13.37
C SER A 280 -6.70 7.90 12.49
N ILE A 281 -7.32 9.07 12.59
CA ILE A 281 -6.96 10.26 11.82
C ILE A 281 -6.98 11.52 12.69
N PRO A 282 -5.96 12.39 12.63
CA PRO A 282 -6.04 13.71 13.24
C PRO A 282 -7.19 14.51 12.65
N THR A 283 -7.89 15.29 13.47
CA THR A 283 -9.10 16.03 13.05
C THR A 283 -8.85 17.07 11.95
N ASP A 284 -7.61 17.53 11.80
CA ASP A 284 -7.18 18.51 10.80
C ASP A 284 -6.43 17.88 9.61
N PHE A 285 -6.12 16.58 9.65
CA PHE A 285 -5.47 15.88 8.56
C PHE A 285 -6.43 15.71 7.37
N SER A 286 -5.90 15.91 6.16
CA SER A 286 -6.65 15.87 4.92
C SER A 286 -5.90 15.05 3.87
N GLY A 287 -6.25 13.77 3.77
CA GLY A 287 -5.65 12.85 2.81
C GLY A 287 -6.53 12.56 1.61
N GLY A 288 -5.91 12.08 0.53
CA GLY A 288 -6.53 11.85 -0.77
C GLY A 288 -7.18 10.49 -0.93
N VAL A 289 -7.25 9.73 0.15
CA VAL A 289 -7.95 8.44 0.21
C VAL A 289 -8.81 8.29 1.47
N ASP A 290 -9.10 9.43 2.12
CA ASP A 290 -9.90 9.50 3.35
C ASP A 290 -11.17 10.30 3.07
N GLY A 291 -12.31 9.66 3.23
CA GLY A 291 -13.64 10.22 3.07
C GLY A 291 -14.55 9.88 4.25
N PHE A 292 -15.86 9.84 4.00
CA PHE A 292 -16.85 9.52 5.02
C PHE A 292 -18.19 9.14 4.39
N ARG A 293 -19.05 8.51 5.19
CA ARG A 293 -20.48 8.39 4.90
C ARG A 293 -21.31 8.98 6.04
N VAL A 294 -22.61 9.16 5.79
CA VAL A 294 -23.53 9.73 6.78
C VAL A 294 -24.31 8.65 7.50
N ALA A 295 -24.68 8.90 8.75
CA ALA A 295 -25.74 8.21 9.46
C ALA A 295 -26.91 9.17 9.72
N MET A 296 -28.10 8.62 9.94
CA MET A 296 -29.29 9.35 10.34
C MET A 296 -30.06 8.51 11.36
N ASP A 297 -30.45 9.12 12.47
CA ASP A 297 -31.29 8.42 13.44
C ASP A 297 -32.68 8.12 12.85
N GLY A 298 -33.17 6.90 13.05
CA GLY A 298 -34.46 6.45 12.54
C GLY A 298 -34.43 5.86 11.13
N GLU A 299 -35.62 5.76 10.52
CA GLU A 299 -35.85 5.13 9.23
C GLU A 299 -35.56 6.07 8.05
N ALA A 300 -35.11 5.50 6.93
CA ALA A 300 -34.80 6.25 5.72
C ALA A 300 -36.10 6.85 5.15
N SER A 301 -36.12 8.18 5.04
CA SER A 301 -37.24 8.90 4.44
C SER A 301 -37.19 8.87 2.91
N SER A 302 -38.30 9.22 2.24
CA SER A 302 -38.34 9.38 0.80
C SER A 302 -37.36 10.45 0.31
N LEU A 303 -36.64 10.16 -0.78
CA LEU A 303 -35.67 11.08 -1.38
C LEU A 303 -36.34 12.37 -1.88
N PRO A 304 -35.81 13.57 -1.57
CA PRO A 304 -36.27 14.81 -2.17
C PRO A 304 -35.93 14.86 -3.67
N LYS A 305 -36.54 15.81 -4.39
CA LYS A 305 -36.38 15.94 -5.85
C LYS A 305 -34.93 16.09 -6.29
N ALA A 306 -34.10 16.83 -5.53
CA ALA A 306 -32.68 16.99 -5.79
C ALA A 306 -31.94 15.63 -5.73
N SER A 307 -32.19 14.84 -4.68
CA SER A 307 -31.61 13.49 -4.53
C SER A 307 -32.13 12.48 -5.56
N GLN A 308 -33.38 12.61 -6.02
CA GLN A 308 -33.90 11.77 -7.11
C GLN A 308 -33.19 12.05 -8.44
N ALA A 309 -32.94 13.33 -8.74
CA ALA A 309 -32.17 13.73 -9.92
C ALA A 309 -30.72 13.23 -9.83
N PHE A 310 -30.07 13.42 -8.69
CA PHE A 310 -28.74 12.90 -8.41
C PHE A 310 -28.67 11.38 -8.61
N LEU A 311 -29.62 10.62 -8.04
CA LEU A 311 -29.65 9.16 -8.20
C LEU A 311 -29.80 8.73 -9.67
N ALA A 312 -30.59 9.45 -10.47
CA ALA A 312 -30.72 9.17 -11.89
C ALA A 312 -29.40 9.39 -12.65
N GLU A 313 -28.67 10.45 -12.31
CA GLU A 313 -27.35 10.75 -12.89
C GLU A 313 -26.28 9.75 -12.43
N LEU A 314 -26.26 9.39 -11.15
CA LEU A 314 -25.39 8.36 -10.61
C LEU A 314 -25.61 7.01 -11.30
N ASN A 315 -26.86 6.57 -11.43
CA ASN A 315 -27.19 5.33 -12.14
C ASN A 315 -26.72 5.35 -13.61
N PHE A 316 -26.85 6.51 -14.27
CA PHE A 316 -26.34 6.68 -15.63
C PHE A 316 -24.82 6.57 -15.66
N ALA A 317 -24.11 7.25 -14.76
CA ALA A 317 -22.66 7.20 -14.66
C ALA A 317 -22.14 5.77 -14.39
N GLN A 318 -22.73 5.07 -13.42
CA GLN A 318 -22.43 3.66 -13.14
C GLN A 318 -22.67 2.78 -14.36
N THR A 319 -23.77 2.98 -15.09
CA THR A 319 -24.06 2.21 -16.32
C THR A 319 -23.00 2.45 -17.41
N GLN A 320 -22.54 3.69 -17.59
CA GLN A 320 -21.47 3.97 -18.56
C GLN A 320 -20.14 3.36 -18.12
N GLU A 321 -19.82 3.44 -16.83
CA GLU A 321 -18.58 2.90 -16.31
C GLU A 321 -18.57 1.37 -16.37
N HIS A 322 -19.68 0.68 -16.06
CA HIS A 322 -19.79 -0.77 -16.29
C HIS A 322 -19.59 -1.16 -17.75
N LYS A 323 -20.14 -0.38 -18.69
CA LYS A 323 -19.90 -0.61 -20.13
C LYS A 323 -18.44 -0.40 -20.50
N ARG A 324 -17.77 0.59 -19.94
CA ARG A 324 -16.34 0.83 -20.15
C ARG A 324 -15.51 -0.34 -19.62
N ARG A 325 -15.75 -0.77 -18.37
CA ARG A 325 -15.06 -1.89 -17.72
C ARG A 325 -15.26 -3.20 -18.49
N ALA A 326 -16.46 -3.45 -19.01
CA ALA A 326 -16.76 -4.64 -19.81
C ALA A 326 -16.03 -4.71 -21.17
N LEU A 327 -15.48 -3.58 -21.66
CA LEU A 327 -14.65 -3.52 -22.86
C LEU A 327 -13.15 -3.66 -22.57
N GLU A 328 -12.77 -3.66 -21.28
CA GLU A 328 -11.38 -3.82 -20.86
C GLU A 328 -10.95 -5.27 -21.08
N PRO A 329 -9.78 -5.53 -21.71
CA PRO A 329 -9.32 -6.90 -21.86
C PRO A 329 -8.98 -7.48 -20.48
N THR A 330 -8.94 -8.81 -20.38
CA THR A 330 -8.42 -9.43 -19.16
C THR A 330 -6.93 -9.13 -18.99
N VAL A 331 -6.46 -9.17 -17.75
CA VAL A 331 -5.02 -9.15 -17.46
C VAL A 331 -4.39 -10.43 -18.02
N PRO A 332 -3.22 -10.36 -18.69
CA PRO A 332 -2.58 -11.56 -19.23
C PRO A 332 -2.07 -12.50 -18.13
N ASP A 333 -1.94 -13.78 -18.46
CA ASP A 333 -1.45 -14.80 -17.53
C ASP A 333 0.04 -14.56 -17.18
N PRO A 334 0.49 -14.90 -15.97
CA PRO A 334 1.89 -14.76 -15.58
C PRO A 334 2.82 -15.58 -16.47
N VAL A 335 4.03 -15.06 -16.68
CA VAL A 335 5.09 -15.80 -17.38
C VAL A 335 5.47 -17.04 -16.57
N THR A 336 5.62 -18.17 -17.28
CA THR A 336 6.00 -19.45 -16.68
C THR A 336 7.41 -19.87 -17.10
N ASN A 337 8.01 -20.78 -16.32
CA ASN A 337 9.33 -21.36 -16.58
C ASN A 337 10.44 -20.33 -16.81
N LEU A 338 10.41 -19.22 -16.06
CA LEU A 338 11.52 -18.28 -16.03
C LEU A 338 12.78 -19.01 -15.53
N LYS A 339 13.86 -18.90 -16.29
CA LYS A 339 15.15 -19.53 -16.04
C LYS A 339 16.26 -18.49 -16.13
N ILE A 340 17.30 -18.72 -15.38
CA ILE A 340 18.51 -17.89 -15.35
C ILE A 340 19.74 -18.71 -15.69
N GLN A 341 20.58 -18.15 -16.55
CA GLN A 341 21.94 -18.59 -16.79
C GLN A 341 22.87 -17.42 -16.48
N GLN A 342 23.77 -17.60 -15.53
CA GLN A 342 24.76 -16.61 -15.14
C GLN A 342 26.14 -17.01 -15.68
N ASP A 343 26.79 -16.09 -16.35
CA ASP A 343 28.20 -16.15 -16.74
C ASP A 343 28.92 -14.88 -16.29
N GLN A 344 30.25 -14.84 -16.33
CA GLN A 344 31.04 -13.73 -15.80
C GLN A 344 30.63 -12.39 -16.43
N GLY A 345 29.95 -11.54 -15.63
CA GLY A 345 29.49 -10.22 -16.05
C GLY A 345 28.27 -10.23 -16.97
N THR A 346 27.57 -11.36 -17.11
CA THR A 346 26.36 -11.44 -17.94
C THR A 346 25.33 -12.40 -17.35
N VAL A 347 24.06 -12.00 -17.38
CA VAL A 347 22.93 -12.85 -17.00
C VAL A 347 22.01 -13.00 -18.21
N ILE A 348 21.70 -14.23 -18.58
CA ILE A 348 20.73 -14.57 -19.62
C ILE A 348 19.49 -15.12 -18.94
N LEU A 349 18.37 -14.45 -19.17
CA LEU A 349 17.04 -14.92 -18.78
C LEU A 349 16.35 -15.55 -19.97
N SER A 350 15.60 -16.63 -19.74
CA SER A 350 14.71 -17.22 -20.74
C SER A 350 13.42 -17.70 -20.09
N TRP A 351 12.32 -17.68 -20.82
CA TRP A 351 11.00 -18.08 -20.32
C TRP A 351 10.14 -18.70 -21.42
N ASP A 352 9.01 -19.28 -21.03
CA ASP A 352 8.05 -19.82 -21.99
C ASP A 352 7.23 -18.70 -22.64
N LYS A 353 6.98 -18.85 -23.95
CA LYS A 353 6.08 -17.92 -24.66
C LYS A 353 4.67 -18.06 -24.09
N SER A 354 3.99 -16.94 -23.87
CA SER A 354 2.58 -16.94 -23.49
C SER A 354 1.74 -17.76 -24.48
N LEU A 355 0.83 -18.55 -23.93
CA LEU A 355 -0.17 -19.30 -24.70
C LEU A 355 -1.30 -18.40 -25.20
N GLN A 356 -1.42 -17.20 -24.63
CA GLN A 356 -2.36 -16.17 -25.07
C GLN A 356 -1.76 -15.42 -26.26
N ASP A 357 -2.40 -15.57 -27.41
CA ASP A 357 -1.98 -15.09 -28.73
C ASP A 357 -2.07 -13.56 -28.90
N ASP A 358 -2.73 -12.88 -27.97
CA ASP A 358 -2.82 -11.42 -27.87
C ASP A 358 -1.85 -10.79 -26.85
N VAL A 359 -0.93 -11.58 -26.28
CA VAL A 359 0.23 -11.04 -25.55
C VAL A 359 1.25 -10.49 -26.55
N GLU A 360 1.47 -9.18 -26.46
CA GLU A 360 2.23 -8.41 -27.45
C GLU A 360 3.74 -8.35 -27.11
N SER A 361 4.08 -8.34 -25.82
CA SER A 361 5.46 -8.22 -25.37
C SER A 361 5.67 -8.68 -23.93
N TYR A 362 6.91 -8.58 -23.45
CA TYR A 362 7.31 -8.86 -22.07
C TYR A 362 8.09 -7.67 -21.49
N ARG A 363 8.06 -7.57 -20.16
CA ARG A 363 8.92 -6.68 -19.38
C ARG A 363 9.75 -7.49 -18.40
N VAL A 364 11.02 -7.12 -18.25
CA VAL A 364 11.95 -7.71 -17.29
C VAL A 364 12.18 -6.70 -16.18
N TYR A 365 12.07 -7.15 -14.94
CA TYR A 365 12.38 -6.37 -13.75
C TYR A 365 13.52 -7.03 -12.99
N ARG A 366 14.31 -6.20 -12.31
CA ARG A 366 15.43 -6.61 -11.45
C ARG A 366 15.48 -5.69 -10.24
N ASN A 367 15.76 -6.23 -9.06
CA ASN A 367 16.05 -5.38 -7.90
C ASN A 367 17.49 -4.83 -7.92
N SER A 368 17.77 -3.83 -7.08
CA SER A 368 19.13 -3.31 -6.91
C SER A 368 20.00 -4.21 -6.01
N ILE A 369 19.34 -4.98 -5.13
CA ILE A 369 19.88 -6.00 -4.22
C ILE A 369 18.77 -7.01 -3.97
N SER A 370 19.10 -8.30 -3.78
CA SER A 370 18.12 -9.34 -3.50
C SER A 370 17.25 -9.02 -2.28
N GLY A 371 15.94 -9.25 -2.41
CA GLY A 371 14.92 -8.85 -1.42
C GLY A 371 14.51 -7.37 -1.44
N GLY A 372 15.20 -6.53 -2.24
CA GLY A 372 14.83 -5.13 -2.43
C GLY A 372 13.77 -4.93 -3.52
N MET A 373 13.27 -3.69 -3.63
CA MET A 373 12.28 -3.30 -4.65
C MET A 373 12.76 -3.59 -6.07
N VAL A 374 11.89 -4.21 -6.88
CA VAL A 374 12.16 -4.46 -8.30
C VAL A 374 12.01 -3.18 -9.11
N LYS A 375 12.85 -3.04 -10.14
CA LYS A 375 12.85 -1.91 -11.08
C LYS A 375 12.76 -2.44 -12.50
N LEU A 376 12.05 -1.71 -13.37
CA LEU A 376 11.97 -2.03 -14.78
C LEU A 376 13.36 -1.96 -15.41
N LEU A 377 13.80 -3.07 -16.01
CA LEU A 377 15.09 -3.19 -16.67
C LEU A 377 14.95 -3.17 -18.20
N ALA A 378 13.92 -3.83 -18.72
CA ALA A 378 13.61 -3.84 -20.14
C ALA A 378 12.11 -3.98 -20.38
N THR A 379 11.62 -3.41 -21.50
CA THR A 379 10.21 -3.45 -21.93
C THR A 379 10.13 -3.68 -23.43
N ASN A 380 8.93 -3.96 -23.94
CA ASN A 380 8.63 -4.16 -25.36
C ASN A 380 9.44 -5.33 -25.96
N LEU A 381 9.79 -6.33 -25.14
CA LEU A 381 10.50 -7.52 -25.58
C LEU A 381 9.53 -8.46 -26.29
N THR A 382 9.80 -8.81 -27.54
CA THR A 382 8.98 -9.78 -28.30
C THR A 382 9.58 -11.18 -28.30
N GLN A 383 10.87 -11.29 -27.96
CA GLN A 383 11.56 -12.56 -27.76
C GLN A 383 11.40 -13.02 -26.31
N THR A 384 11.49 -14.33 -26.09
CA THR A 384 11.39 -14.95 -24.76
C THR A 384 12.75 -15.15 -24.09
N GLN A 385 13.69 -14.26 -24.41
CA GLN A 385 15.04 -14.24 -23.88
C GLN A 385 15.48 -12.79 -23.68
N PHE A 386 16.24 -12.54 -22.62
CA PHE A 386 16.83 -11.24 -22.33
C PHE A 386 18.24 -11.40 -21.74
N THR A 387 19.16 -10.54 -22.15
CA THR A 387 20.54 -10.55 -21.67
C THR A 387 20.85 -9.26 -20.92
N ASP A 388 21.23 -9.38 -19.66
CA ASP A 388 21.69 -8.30 -18.81
C ASP A 388 23.22 -8.33 -18.70
N THR A 389 23.87 -7.30 -19.23
CA THR A 389 25.34 -7.15 -19.21
C THR A 389 25.83 -6.18 -18.13
N HIS A 390 24.94 -5.66 -17.29
CA HIS A 390 25.27 -4.69 -16.23
C HIS A 390 25.02 -5.31 -14.86
N VAL A 391 25.70 -6.42 -14.61
CA VAL A 391 25.56 -7.22 -13.39
C VAL A 391 26.85 -7.16 -12.57
N GLU A 392 26.70 -6.81 -11.30
CA GLU A 392 27.77 -6.95 -10.30
C GLU A 392 27.81 -8.39 -9.77
N PRO A 393 28.89 -8.81 -9.08
CA PRO A 393 29.02 -10.13 -8.45
C PRO A 393 28.09 -10.36 -7.24
N ILE A 394 26.88 -9.81 -7.26
CA ILE A 394 25.91 -9.83 -6.16
C ILE A 394 24.66 -10.62 -6.52
N LYS A 395 23.86 -10.94 -5.50
CA LYS A 395 22.56 -11.57 -5.68
C LYS A 395 21.53 -10.53 -6.14
N TYR A 396 20.94 -10.76 -7.30
CA TYR A 396 19.79 -10.07 -7.84
C TYR A 396 18.63 -11.04 -7.97
N ASP A 397 17.41 -10.55 -7.84
CA ASP A 397 16.20 -11.27 -8.20
C ASP A 397 15.61 -10.66 -9.48
N TYR A 398 15.34 -11.52 -10.45
CA TYR A 398 14.71 -11.18 -11.72
C TYR A 398 13.31 -11.75 -11.78
N THR A 399 12.40 -10.98 -12.35
CA THR A 399 11.04 -11.41 -12.66
C THR A 399 10.63 -10.87 -14.03
N VAL A 400 9.73 -11.58 -14.69
CA VAL A 400 9.22 -11.23 -16.01
C VAL A 400 7.70 -11.20 -15.97
N VAL A 401 7.12 -10.24 -16.68
CA VAL A 401 5.66 -10.14 -16.87
C VAL A 401 5.33 -10.19 -18.36
N ALA A 402 4.18 -10.76 -18.68
CA ALA A 402 3.55 -10.68 -19.98
C ALA A 402 2.80 -9.36 -20.10
N VAL A 403 2.75 -8.77 -21.30
CA VAL A 403 2.11 -7.49 -21.56
C VAL A 403 1.10 -7.61 -22.69
N ARG A 404 -0.12 -7.13 -22.43
CA ARG A 404 -1.21 -7.00 -23.39
C ARG A 404 -1.65 -5.54 -23.41
N ARG A 405 -1.48 -4.85 -24.55
CA ARG A 405 -1.65 -3.41 -24.66
C ARG A 405 -0.81 -2.66 -23.62
N HIS A 406 -1.46 -2.03 -22.64
CA HIS A 406 -0.80 -1.33 -21.53
C HIS A 406 -0.83 -2.13 -20.21
N MET A 407 -1.54 -3.25 -20.17
CA MET A 407 -1.66 -4.09 -18.98
C MET A 407 -0.57 -5.14 -18.94
N GLN A 408 -0.10 -5.47 -17.73
CA GLN A 408 0.85 -6.53 -17.46
C GLN A 408 0.28 -7.57 -16.51
N SER A 409 0.77 -8.80 -16.66
CA SER A 409 0.48 -9.91 -15.76
C SER A 409 1.04 -9.68 -14.36
N ARG A 410 0.75 -10.61 -13.43
CA ARG A 410 1.59 -10.75 -12.24
C ARG A 410 3.04 -11.02 -12.62
N TYR A 411 3.93 -10.61 -11.73
CA TYR A 411 5.33 -11.02 -11.71
C TYR A 411 5.41 -12.55 -11.73
N SER A 412 6.28 -13.09 -12.58
CA SER A 412 6.65 -14.51 -12.50
C SER A 412 7.29 -14.83 -11.16
N GLU A 413 7.32 -16.11 -10.80
CA GLU A 413 8.26 -16.63 -9.81
C GLU A 413 9.66 -16.10 -10.11
N ALA A 414 10.31 -15.57 -9.07
CA ALA A 414 11.60 -14.91 -9.23
C ALA A 414 12.72 -15.94 -9.41
N VAL A 415 13.69 -15.60 -10.25
CA VAL A 415 14.97 -16.33 -10.35
C VAL A 415 16.10 -15.44 -9.89
N SER A 416 17.04 -16.00 -9.13
CA SER A 416 18.13 -15.22 -8.55
C SER A 416 19.49 -15.58 -9.15
N THR A 417 20.37 -14.59 -9.29
CA THR A 417 21.80 -14.85 -9.49
C THR A 417 22.42 -15.46 -8.24
N GLN A 418 23.63 -15.99 -8.38
CA GLN A 418 24.48 -16.32 -7.24
C GLN A 418 25.52 -15.20 -7.03
N ALA A 419 25.79 -14.87 -5.77
CA ALA A 419 26.91 -14.01 -5.42
C ALA A 419 28.24 -14.68 -5.82
N ALA A 420 29.22 -13.90 -6.25
CA ALA A 420 30.49 -14.46 -6.70
C ALA A 420 31.43 -14.81 -5.55
N TRP A 421 32.43 -15.63 -5.85
CA TRP A 421 33.55 -15.91 -4.95
C TRP A 421 34.47 -14.71 -4.85
N VAL A 422 34.66 -14.19 -3.63
CA VAL A 422 35.50 -13.01 -3.38
C VAL A 422 36.94 -13.46 -3.10
N SER A 423 37.90 -12.92 -3.85
CA SER A 423 39.32 -13.27 -3.66
C SER A 423 39.89 -12.68 -2.37
N ILE A 424 40.56 -13.50 -1.56
CA ILE A 424 41.20 -13.12 -0.30
C ILE A 424 42.73 -13.26 -0.43
N PRO A 425 43.55 -12.28 0.04
CA PRO A 425 43.20 -11.12 0.88
C PRO A 425 42.41 -10.04 0.14
N GLY A 426 41.48 -9.39 0.87
CA GLY A 426 40.62 -8.36 0.30
C GLY A 426 39.51 -7.93 1.24
N ARG A 427 38.78 -6.90 0.79
CA ARG A 427 37.52 -6.44 1.40
C ARG A 427 36.36 -7.24 0.80
N VAL A 428 35.36 -7.54 1.63
CA VAL A 428 34.11 -8.23 1.32
C VAL A 428 32.98 -7.30 1.73
N GLU A 429 32.27 -6.74 0.76
CA GLU A 429 31.17 -5.80 1.01
C GLU A 429 29.93 -6.52 1.56
N ALA A 430 29.06 -5.83 2.32
CA ALA A 430 27.82 -6.41 2.83
C ALA A 430 26.94 -7.00 1.72
N GLN A 431 26.78 -6.29 0.59
CA GLN A 431 25.96 -6.77 -0.53
C GLN A 431 26.53 -7.97 -1.28
N TRP A 432 27.74 -8.42 -0.95
CA TRP A 432 28.35 -9.63 -1.52
C TRP A 432 28.00 -10.90 -0.75
N ALA A 433 27.14 -10.80 0.27
CA ALA A 433 26.62 -11.98 0.96
C ALA A 433 25.90 -12.91 -0.03
N ALA A 434 26.23 -14.20 0.04
CA ALA A 434 25.57 -15.26 -0.71
C ALA A 434 24.20 -15.58 -0.12
N ASP A 435 24.05 -15.45 1.21
CA ASP A 435 22.79 -15.65 1.91
C ASP A 435 22.78 -14.89 3.24
N TYR A 436 21.60 -14.53 3.74
CA TYR A 436 21.46 -13.91 5.06
C TYR A 436 20.06 -14.09 5.67
N THR A 437 20.00 -14.14 7.00
CA THR A 437 18.75 -14.17 7.78
C THR A 437 18.85 -13.24 8.99
N GLY A 438 17.72 -12.73 9.48
CA GLY A 438 17.68 -11.84 10.64
C GLY A 438 18.32 -10.46 10.41
N SER A 439 18.44 -10.05 9.15
CA SER A 439 19.01 -8.76 8.75
C SER A 439 18.47 -8.37 7.37
N ALA A 440 18.66 -7.11 6.97
CA ALA A 440 18.35 -6.59 5.65
C ALA A 440 19.50 -5.71 5.13
N LEU A 441 19.68 -5.68 3.82
CA LEU A 441 20.60 -4.75 3.17
C LEU A 441 19.90 -3.40 2.95
N GLY A 442 20.59 -2.32 3.28
CA GLY A 442 20.16 -0.95 3.02
C GLY A 442 21.32 -0.08 2.59
N GLN A 443 21.05 1.06 1.96
CA GLN A 443 22.11 2.02 1.64
C GLN A 443 22.79 2.51 2.92
N THR A 444 24.11 2.52 2.90
CA THR A 444 24.90 2.96 4.06
C THR A 444 25.05 4.48 4.12
N SER A 445 25.14 5.00 5.34
CA SER A 445 25.53 6.39 5.60
C SER A 445 27.04 6.59 5.77
N ASP A 446 27.83 5.51 5.63
CA ASP A 446 29.29 5.56 5.73
C ASP A 446 29.94 6.24 4.51
N VAL A 447 31.15 6.75 4.69
CA VAL A 447 31.86 7.58 3.69
C VAL A 447 32.27 6.82 2.42
N ASP A 448 32.36 5.50 2.50
CA ASP A 448 32.78 4.64 1.39
C ASP A 448 31.62 4.25 0.45
N GLY A 449 30.38 4.64 0.77
CA GLY A 449 29.18 4.30 0.01
C GLY A 449 28.87 2.79 -0.01
N GLY A 450 27.84 2.39 -0.77
CA GLY A 450 27.41 1.00 -0.93
C GLY A 450 26.23 0.62 -0.03
N TYR A 451 26.28 -0.58 0.55
CA TYR A 451 25.21 -1.13 1.40
C TYR A 451 25.78 -1.59 2.74
N ASN A 452 24.91 -1.65 3.74
CA ASN A 452 25.21 -2.29 5.02
C ASN A 452 24.06 -3.22 5.45
N PHE A 453 24.39 -4.19 6.29
CA PHE A 453 23.41 -4.98 7.01
C PHE A 453 22.84 -4.19 8.20
N SER A 454 21.51 -4.16 8.33
CA SER A 454 20.77 -3.49 9.40
C SER A 454 19.34 -4.06 9.50
N GLY A 455 18.57 -3.57 10.48
CA GLY A 455 17.16 -3.87 10.70
C GLY A 455 16.58 -2.90 11.75
N ALA A 456 15.37 -3.17 12.24
CA ALA A 456 14.82 -2.45 13.38
C ALA A 456 15.70 -2.69 14.62
N GLY A 457 16.52 -1.69 14.97
CA GLY A 457 17.56 -1.84 16.00
C GLY A 457 18.85 -2.55 15.52
N GLY A 458 19.17 -2.51 14.22
CA GLY A 458 20.37 -3.14 13.64
C GLY A 458 20.16 -4.61 13.24
N ILE A 459 21.27 -5.33 13.06
CA ILE A 459 21.29 -6.79 12.83
C ILE A 459 20.64 -7.48 14.03
N ALA A 460 19.78 -8.47 13.81
CA ALA A 460 19.08 -9.16 14.89
C ALA A 460 19.97 -10.15 15.64
N ASP A 461 19.52 -10.57 16.83
CA ASP A 461 20.11 -11.71 17.54
C ASP A 461 20.01 -12.97 16.66
N LYS A 462 21.08 -13.78 16.64
CA LYS A 462 21.21 -15.00 15.83
C LYS A 462 21.09 -14.83 14.32
N ALA A 463 21.13 -13.59 13.82
CA ALA A 463 21.24 -13.33 12.39
C ALA A 463 22.44 -14.06 11.78
N LEU A 464 22.26 -14.62 10.58
CA LEU A 464 23.31 -15.33 9.86
C LEU A 464 23.65 -14.52 8.61
N LEU A 465 24.93 -14.23 8.39
CA LEU A 465 25.43 -13.56 7.19
C LEU A 465 26.50 -14.45 6.54
N THR A 466 26.21 -14.96 5.35
CA THR A 466 27.06 -15.98 4.69
C THR A 466 27.72 -15.40 3.45
N TYR A 467 29.04 -15.58 3.35
CA TYR A 467 29.89 -15.13 2.25
C TYR A 467 30.64 -16.30 1.62
N GLN A 468 30.97 -16.16 0.34
CA GLN A 468 31.80 -17.11 -0.40
C GLN A 468 33.14 -16.46 -0.72
N ILE A 469 34.23 -17.03 -0.20
CA ILE A 469 35.58 -16.49 -0.40
C ILE A 469 36.50 -17.51 -1.05
N ASP A 470 37.40 -17.05 -1.91
CA ASP A 470 38.48 -17.83 -2.50
C ASP A 470 39.84 -17.34 -1.98
N VAL A 471 40.42 -18.12 -1.08
CA VAL A 471 41.67 -17.81 -0.41
C VAL A 471 42.82 -18.14 -1.34
N THR A 472 43.47 -17.11 -1.87
CA THR A 472 44.51 -17.23 -2.90
C THR A 472 45.80 -17.89 -2.38
N LYS A 473 46.10 -17.73 -1.08
CA LYS A 473 47.28 -18.26 -0.41
C LYS A 473 46.93 -18.76 0.99
N ALA A 474 47.36 -19.96 1.37
CA ALA A 474 47.19 -20.42 2.74
C ALA A 474 48.03 -19.56 3.70
N GLY A 475 47.47 -19.18 4.86
CA GLY A 475 48.17 -18.33 5.81
C GLY A 475 47.30 -17.88 6.98
N ARG A 476 47.90 -17.11 7.89
CA ARG A 476 47.16 -16.39 8.92
C ARG A 476 46.62 -15.09 8.35
N TYR A 477 45.38 -14.81 8.67
CA TYR A 477 44.68 -13.59 8.30
C TYR A 477 44.14 -12.92 9.55
N THR A 478 44.17 -11.60 9.59
CA THR A 478 43.51 -10.79 10.61
C THR A 478 42.21 -10.29 10.05
N LEU A 479 41.12 -10.54 10.77
CA LEU A 479 39.80 -10.01 10.43
C LEU A 479 39.74 -8.52 10.80
N GLU A 480 39.23 -7.70 9.90
CA GLU A 480 38.74 -6.35 10.17
C GLU A 480 37.26 -6.27 9.77
N TYR A 481 36.49 -5.46 10.49
CA TYR A 481 35.09 -5.20 10.16
C TYR A 481 34.74 -3.74 10.41
N ARG A 482 33.99 -3.17 9.47
CA ARG A 482 33.46 -1.81 9.55
C ARG A 482 32.03 -1.87 10.05
N VAL A 483 31.81 -1.34 11.25
CA VAL A 483 30.56 -1.49 11.99
C VAL A 483 30.10 -0.17 12.57
N ALA A 484 28.81 -0.09 12.89
CA ALA A 484 28.22 1.00 13.67
C ALA A 484 27.35 0.40 14.79
N SER A 485 27.52 0.90 16.01
CA SER A 485 26.83 0.41 17.20
C SER A 485 26.66 1.53 18.23
N PRO A 486 25.47 1.74 18.81
CA PRO A 486 25.24 2.73 19.87
C PRO A 486 25.73 2.25 21.25
N ARG A 487 26.13 0.99 21.39
CA ARG A 487 26.61 0.38 22.64
C ARG A 487 27.62 -0.73 22.39
N ASP A 488 28.27 -1.21 23.45
CA ASP A 488 28.99 -2.48 23.37
C ASP A 488 28.00 -3.64 23.21
N THR A 489 28.36 -4.60 22.36
CA THR A 489 27.55 -5.78 22.08
C THR A 489 28.38 -7.05 22.26
N LYS A 490 27.73 -8.21 22.23
CA LYS A 490 28.43 -9.51 22.21
C LYS A 490 29.08 -9.82 20.85
N GLY A 491 28.82 -9.00 19.82
CA GLY A 491 29.35 -9.16 18.48
C GLY A 491 28.84 -10.42 17.78
N PHE A 492 29.74 -11.18 17.16
CA PHE A 492 29.40 -12.35 16.35
C PHE A 492 30.40 -13.49 16.47
N GLU A 493 29.92 -14.72 16.30
CA GLU A 493 30.75 -15.89 16.01
C GLU A 493 31.10 -15.91 14.52
N LEU A 494 32.36 -16.26 14.21
CA LEU A 494 32.82 -16.44 12.84
C LEU A 494 33.02 -17.92 12.55
N TYR A 495 32.49 -18.40 11.43
CA TYR A 495 32.65 -19.77 10.97
C TYR A 495 33.31 -19.81 9.59
N SER A 496 34.08 -20.87 9.32
CA SER A 496 34.61 -21.19 7.99
C SER A 496 34.36 -22.66 7.70
N ASN A 497 33.55 -22.98 6.68
CA ASN A 497 33.10 -24.34 6.37
C ASN A 497 32.63 -25.11 7.63
N ASP A 498 31.74 -24.49 8.40
CA ASP A 498 31.17 -24.99 9.67
C ASP A 498 32.13 -25.10 10.86
N GLU A 499 33.42 -24.80 10.70
CA GLU A 499 34.37 -24.69 11.81
C GLU A 499 34.24 -23.33 12.49
N ASN A 500 33.95 -23.31 13.80
CA ASN A 500 33.90 -22.08 14.60
C ASN A 500 35.32 -21.54 14.82
N LEU A 501 35.60 -20.36 14.29
CA LEU A 501 36.88 -19.66 14.37
C LEU A 501 36.98 -18.70 15.57
N GLY A 502 35.89 -18.54 16.33
CA GLY A 502 35.84 -17.75 17.55
C GLY A 502 34.87 -16.57 17.51
N VAL A 503 34.83 -15.84 18.62
CA VAL A 503 33.95 -14.69 18.83
C VAL A 503 34.70 -13.38 18.56
N ASN A 504 34.06 -12.47 17.84
CA ASN A 504 34.56 -11.13 17.55
C ASN A 504 33.59 -10.12 18.15
N LEU A 505 34.09 -9.26 19.04
CA LEU A 505 33.27 -8.27 19.75
C LEU A 505 32.99 -7.05 18.89
N VAL A 506 31.79 -6.49 18.98
CA VAL A 506 31.48 -5.20 18.37
C VAL A 506 31.29 -4.17 19.48
N SER A 507 32.29 -3.29 19.61
CA SER A 507 32.33 -2.21 20.60
C SER A 507 31.55 -0.98 20.13
N ASN A 508 31.16 -0.14 21.10
CA ASN A 508 30.44 1.10 20.87
C ASN A 508 31.19 2.04 19.91
N THR A 509 30.51 2.49 18.87
CA THR A 509 31.07 3.43 17.88
C THR A 509 30.54 4.85 18.04
N GLY A 510 29.54 5.06 18.90
CA GLY A 510 28.90 6.35 19.15
C GLY A 510 27.47 6.46 18.61
N GLY A 511 27.00 5.48 17.82
CA GLY A 511 25.64 5.48 17.27
C GLY A 511 25.48 4.63 16.02
N TYR A 512 24.26 4.57 15.48
CA TYR A 512 23.94 3.80 14.26
C TYR A 512 24.44 4.40 12.95
N HIS A 513 25.02 5.61 13.01
CA HIS A 513 25.58 6.34 11.87
C HIS A 513 27.07 6.67 12.05
N GLU A 514 27.62 6.33 13.21
CA GLU A 514 29.04 6.52 13.53
C GLU A 514 29.77 5.22 13.20
N TRP A 515 30.45 5.21 12.06
CA TRP A 515 31.10 4.00 11.56
C TRP A 515 32.56 3.93 12.02
N GLN A 516 32.97 2.78 12.56
CA GLN A 516 34.34 2.51 12.99
C GLN A 516 34.83 1.16 12.48
N THR A 517 36.11 1.09 12.14
CA THR A 517 36.77 -0.17 11.77
C THR A 517 37.35 -0.79 13.02
N GLN A 518 36.93 -2.01 13.32
CA GLN A 518 37.39 -2.78 14.47
C GLN A 518 38.17 -4.01 14.00
N GLN A 519 39.11 -4.47 14.82
CA GLN A 519 39.94 -5.64 14.53
C GLN A 519 39.43 -6.85 15.30
N GLY A 520 39.31 -7.97 14.60
CA GLY A 520 38.89 -9.26 15.14
C GLY A 520 40.04 -10.24 15.34
N ALA A 521 39.67 -11.51 15.46
CA ALA A 521 40.59 -12.61 15.67
C ALA A 521 41.54 -12.82 14.47
N SER A 522 42.74 -13.34 14.77
CA SER A 522 43.68 -13.85 13.77
C SER A 522 43.40 -15.33 13.52
N LEU A 523 43.04 -15.67 12.29
CA LEU A 523 42.57 -16.99 11.88
C LEU A 523 43.43 -17.56 10.75
N TYR A 524 43.61 -18.89 10.75
CA TYR A 524 44.35 -19.57 9.69
C TYR A 524 43.38 -20.08 8.62
N LEU A 525 43.60 -19.68 7.37
CA LEU A 525 42.80 -20.15 6.23
C LEU A 525 43.67 -21.00 5.29
N LYS A 526 43.12 -22.13 4.87
CA LYS A 526 43.71 -22.95 3.81
C LYS A 526 43.50 -22.27 2.46
N LYS A 527 44.37 -22.51 1.48
CA LYS A 527 44.15 -22.05 0.11
C LYS A 527 42.89 -22.71 -0.47
N GLY A 528 42.09 -21.95 -1.21
CA GLY A 528 40.91 -22.42 -1.94
C GLY A 528 39.60 -21.80 -1.44
N LYS A 529 38.49 -22.40 -1.85
CA LYS A 529 37.14 -21.92 -1.61
C LYS A 529 36.65 -22.23 -0.18
N HIS A 530 36.11 -21.22 0.49
CA HIS A 530 35.47 -21.35 1.80
C HIS A 530 34.15 -20.59 1.86
N THR A 531 33.20 -21.17 2.59
CA THR A 531 32.01 -20.48 3.06
C THR A 531 32.31 -19.86 4.41
N VAL A 532 32.23 -18.54 4.52
CA VAL A 532 32.42 -17.80 5.76
C VAL A 532 31.07 -17.33 6.26
N MET A 533 30.71 -17.68 7.50
CA MET A 533 29.44 -17.29 8.10
C MET A 533 29.67 -16.49 9.37
N LEU A 534 28.99 -15.36 9.48
CA LEU A 534 28.90 -14.58 10.71
C LEU A 534 27.57 -14.88 11.35
N LYS A 535 27.61 -15.33 12.60
CA LYS A 535 26.42 -15.54 13.43
C LYS A 535 26.38 -14.52 14.54
N SER A 536 25.41 -13.63 14.46
CA SER A 536 25.19 -12.58 15.46
C SER A 536 24.89 -13.18 16.83
N LEU A 537 25.48 -12.62 17.88
CA LEU A 537 25.27 -13.04 19.29
C LEU A 537 24.39 -12.09 20.10
N ASP A 538 24.06 -10.93 19.52
CA ASP A 538 23.25 -9.86 20.11
C ASP A 538 22.77 -8.92 19.00
N ASN A 539 21.85 -8.01 19.31
CA ASN A 539 21.35 -6.99 18.38
C ASN A 539 22.11 -5.64 18.53
N ASN A 540 21.59 -4.57 17.91
CA ASN A 540 22.10 -3.20 18.03
C ASN A 540 23.42 -2.90 17.32
N TRP A 541 23.81 -3.64 16.30
CA TRP A 541 24.97 -3.30 15.49
C TRP A 541 24.68 -3.44 13.99
N LYS A 542 25.44 -2.72 13.17
CA LYS A 542 25.38 -2.75 11.70
C LYS A 542 26.72 -3.18 11.15
N LEU A 543 26.73 -3.82 9.98
CA LEU A 543 27.95 -4.24 9.28
C LEU A 543 27.97 -3.66 7.86
N ASN A 544 28.99 -2.88 7.54
CA ASN A 544 29.22 -2.35 6.20
C ASN A 544 30.08 -3.33 5.37
N TRP A 545 31.24 -3.72 5.88
CA TRP A 545 32.14 -4.64 5.20
C TRP A 545 33.04 -5.39 6.16
N LEU A 546 33.62 -6.49 5.67
CA LEU A 546 34.64 -7.30 6.32
C LEU A 546 35.92 -7.25 5.49
N ALA A 547 37.09 -7.43 6.09
CA ALA A 547 38.33 -7.62 5.36
C ALA A 547 39.19 -8.69 6.05
N LEU A 548 39.81 -9.55 5.25
CA LEU A 548 40.78 -10.53 5.72
C LEU A 548 42.15 -10.12 5.21
N LYS A 549 42.95 -9.51 6.09
CA LYS A 549 44.30 -9.02 5.76
C LYS A 549 45.35 -10.06 6.11
N PRO A 550 46.40 -10.26 5.30
CA PRO A 550 47.50 -11.15 5.66
C PRO A 550 48.13 -10.68 6.98
N GLY A 551 48.29 -11.62 7.92
CA GLY A 551 48.89 -11.38 9.23
C GLY A 551 50.40 -11.56 9.26
#